data_AF-A0A7C8I4J9-F1
#
_entry.id   AF-A0A7C8I4J9-F1
#
_cell.length_a   1.000
_cell.length_b   1.000
_cell.length_c   1.000
_cell.angle_alpha   90.00
_cell.angle_beta   90.00
_cell.angle_gamma   90.00
#
_symmetry.space_group_name_H-M   'P 1'
#
loop_
_entity.id
_entity.type
_entity.pdbx_description
1 polymer ?
#
loop_
_entity_poly.entity_id
_entity_poly.type
_entity_poly.pdbx_seq_one_letter_code
_entity_poly.pdbx_strand_id
1 'polypeptide(L)'
;MKPFVSIFVVIGSLVSATPTSRDVVDTSYEMDETIRGSRPCAAVAVNFARGTFDSGNIGVWVGPQFKEALLENLGGDIAFQGVNPAQYPAVLDDYAKEGGSESCGTGLAKTVDAYAAKCPEAAIVVAGWSQGALCAHKAVNRIGKTAMKQLKALVTFGDPNEISDNLSVPSSISFKNWCVDDTVSPDPLCTKTLTSGFKLPRTLEELQNLILEPLRTLPDFATGVEQTKQAAGLLPKMIKGLVKTSPYFLADVLKGRVQRWMVLPQHFIYANNGMAKEAAQWVAGQV
;
A
#
# COMPACT_ATOMS: atom_id res chain seq x y z
N MET A 1 -19.58 -69.19 -29.02
CA MET A 1 -18.43 -68.63 -28.29
C MET A 1 -18.61 -67.12 -28.23
N LYS A 2 -18.76 -66.53 -27.03
CA LYS A 2 -19.04 -65.09 -26.84
C LYS A 2 -17.75 -64.27 -27.03
N PRO A 3 -17.78 -63.08 -27.67
CA PRO A 3 -16.59 -62.23 -27.73
C PRO A 3 -16.42 -61.48 -26.41
N PHE A 4 -15.19 -61.46 -25.91
CA PHE A 4 -14.76 -60.61 -24.80
C PHE A 4 -14.60 -59.17 -25.31
N VAL A 5 -15.30 -58.22 -24.69
CA VAL A 5 -15.06 -56.78 -24.86
C VAL A 5 -14.13 -56.35 -23.73
N SER A 6 -12.88 -56.04 -24.05
CA SER A 6 -11.95 -55.41 -23.10
C SER A 6 -12.18 -53.91 -23.08
N ILE A 7 -12.67 -53.39 -21.95
CA ILE A 7 -12.75 -51.95 -21.67
C ILE A 7 -11.38 -51.52 -21.13
N PHE A 8 -10.67 -50.70 -21.89
CA PHE A 8 -9.49 -49.98 -21.38
C PHE A 8 -9.96 -48.72 -20.65
N VAL A 9 -9.79 -48.69 -19.32
CA VAL A 9 -9.96 -47.48 -18.52
C VAL A 9 -8.64 -46.70 -18.58
N VAL A 10 -8.64 -45.58 -19.30
CA VAL A 10 -7.53 -44.61 -19.28
C VAL A 10 -7.70 -43.76 -18.03
N ILE A 11 -6.90 -44.02 -17.00
CA ILE A 11 -6.82 -43.17 -15.81
C ILE A 11 -5.90 -42.00 -16.18
N GLY A 12 -6.50 -40.86 -16.52
CA GLY A 12 -5.77 -39.61 -16.69
C GLY A 12 -5.28 -39.10 -15.34
N SER A 13 -3.98 -39.06 -15.14
CA SER A 13 -3.36 -38.43 -13.97
C SER A 13 -3.63 -36.93 -14.02
N LEU A 14 -4.51 -36.44 -13.15
CA LEU A 14 -4.61 -35.01 -12.87
C LEU A 14 -3.31 -34.56 -12.19
N VAL A 15 -2.42 -33.92 -12.96
CA VAL A 15 -1.30 -33.18 -12.39
C VAL A 15 -1.88 -31.93 -11.75
N SER A 16 -2.07 -31.96 -10.43
CA SER A 16 -2.32 -30.74 -9.66
C SER A 16 -1.07 -29.87 -9.76
N ALA A 17 -1.10 -28.84 -10.61
CA ALA A 17 -0.13 -27.77 -10.56
C ALA A 17 -0.34 -27.02 -9.24
N THR A 18 0.42 -27.38 -8.21
CA THR A 18 0.56 -26.52 -7.02
C THR A 18 1.16 -25.22 -7.50
N PRO A 19 0.52 -24.05 -7.27
CA PRO A 19 1.11 -22.77 -7.64
C PRO A 19 2.47 -22.68 -6.94
N THR A 20 3.55 -22.64 -7.71
CA THR A 20 4.85 -22.25 -7.17
C THR A 20 4.66 -20.83 -6.65
N SER A 21 4.78 -20.64 -5.35
CA SER A 21 4.87 -19.33 -4.70
C SER A 21 5.91 -18.51 -5.47
N ARG A 22 5.48 -17.56 -6.30
CA ARG A 22 6.41 -16.58 -6.88
C ARG A 22 6.89 -15.72 -5.73
N ASP A 23 8.19 -15.67 -5.51
CA ASP A 23 8.80 -14.75 -4.56
C ASP A 23 8.35 -13.33 -4.92
N VAL A 24 7.72 -12.64 -3.97
CA VAL A 24 7.30 -11.26 -4.16
C VAL A 24 8.55 -10.38 -4.06
N VAL A 25 8.86 -9.64 -5.13
CA VAL A 25 9.95 -8.67 -5.11
C VAL A 25 9.47 -7.42 -4.37
N ASP A 26 10.00 -7.19 -3.17
CA ASP A 26 9.60 -6.09 -2.27
C ASP A 26 10.44 -4.81 -2.45
N THR A 27 11.28 -4.78 -3.49
CA THR A 27 12.14 -3.64 -3.83
C THR A 27 12.01 -3.17 -5.29
N SER A 28 12.16 -1.87 -5.52
CA SER A 28 12.18 -1.26 -6.85
C SER A 28 12.94 0.08 -6.84
N TYR A 29 13.89 0.24 -7.76
CA TYR A 29 14.81 1.41 -7.81
C TYR A 29 14.88 2.05 -9.20
N GLU A 30 13.86 1.88 -10.03
CA GLU A 30 13.93 2.14 -11.47
C GLU A 30 14.03 3.64 -11.81
N MET A 31 13.40 4.51 -10.99
CA MET A 31 13.57 5.95 -11.14
C MET A 31 15.00 6.37 -10.76
N ASP A 32 15.56 5.82 -9.67
CA ASP A 32 16.94 6.10 -9.25
C ASP A 32 17.98 5.61 -10.26
N GLU A 33 17.75 4.46 -10.90
CA GLU A 33 18.55 3.98 -12.04
C GLU A 33 18.50 4.93 -13.23
N THR A 34 17.31 5.44 -13.56
CA THR A 34 17.13 6.42 -14.64
C THR A 34 17.82 7.75 -14.32
N ILE A 35 17.67 8.25 -13.10
CA ILE A 35 18.33 9.48 -12.62
C ILE A 35 19.86 9.36 -12.75
N ARG A 36 20.42 8.19 -12.40
CA ARG A 36 21.87 7.90 -12.55
C ARG A 36 22.31 7.60 -13.98
N GLY A 37 21.38 7.51 -14.93
CA GLY A 37 21.66 7.25 -16.33
C GLY A 37 21.92 5.79 -16.68
N SER A 38 21.58 4.84 -15.80
CA SER A 38 21.71 3.40 -16.06
C SER A 38 20.44 2.77 -16.67
N ARG A 39 19.38 3.54 -16.83
CA ARG A 39 18.11 3.14 -17.48
C ARG A 39 17.57 4.31 -18.32
N PRO A 40 16.92 4.08 -19.49
CA PRO A 40 16.23 5.14 -20.23
C PRO A 40 15.01 5.65 -19.46
N CYS A 41 14.53 6.85 -19.83
CA CYS A 41 13.26 7.35 -19.32
C CYS A 41 12.10 6.44 -19.76
N ALA A 42 11.23 6.10 -18.82
CA ALA A 42 9.95 5.49 -19.10
C ALA A 42 8.88 6.56 -19.37
N ALA A 43 7.88 6.24 -20.19
CA ALA A 43 6.73 7.13 -20.42
C ALA A 43 5.98 7.44 -19.11
N VAL A 44 5.83 6.45 -18.22
CA VAL A 44 5.18 6.60 -16.93
C VAL A 44 6.14 6.28 -15.79
N ALA A 45 6.24 7.16 -14.80
CA ALA A 45 7.00 6.92 -13.58
C ALA A 45 6.10 6.91 -12.36
N VAL A 46 6.26 5.90 -11.52
CA VAL A 46 5.45 5.71 -10.30
C VAL A 46 6.36 5.64 -9.10
N ASN A 47 6.23 6.60 -8.18
CA ASN A 47 6.92 6.56 -6.88
C ASN A 47 5.94 6.18 -5.77
N PHE A 48 6.23 5.04 -5.13
CA PHE A 48 5.34 4.36 -4.20
C PHE A 48 5.91 4.37 -2.77
N ALA A 49 5.11 4.82 -1.80
CA ALA A 49 5.40 4.70 -0.39
C ALA A 49 4.67 3.49 0.23
N ARG A 50 5.45 2.54 0.75
CA ARG A 50 4.96 1.34 1.44
C ARG A 50 4.31 1.64 2.80
N GLY A 51 3.70 0.64 3.43
CA GLY A 51 2.98 0.78 4.68
C GLY A 51 3.86 0.56 5.90
N THR A 52 3.31 0.82 7.08
CA THR A 52 4.04 0.64 8.35
C THR A 52 4.51 -0.81 8.48
N PHE A 53 5.79 -0.98 8.80
CA PHE A 53 6.51 -2.24 8.99
C PHE A 53 6.76 -3.09 7.75
N ASP A 54 6.41 -2.59 6.56
CA ASP A 54 6.74 -3.24 5.30
C ASP A 54 8.25 -3.38 5.11
N SER A 55 8.65 -4.54 4.57
CA SER A 55 10.02 -4.78 4.14
C SER A 55 10.34 -4.07 2.82
N GLY A 56 11.61 -4.12 2.42
CA GLY A 56 12.09 -3.50 1.19
C GLY A 56 11.77 -2.00 1.11
N ASN A 57 11.47 -1.53 -0.10
CA ASN A 57 11.05 -0.14 -0.34
C ASN A 57 9.65 -0.01 -0.97
N ILE A 58 9.07 -1.11 -1.47
CA ILE A 58 7.69 -1.19 -1.96
C ILE A 58 6.81 -2.16 -1.15
N GLY A 59 7.39 -2.91 -0.21
CA GLY A 59 6.67 -3.86 0.64
C GLY A 59 6.25 -5.13 -0.07
N VAL A 60 5.57 -6.03 0.64
CA VAL A 60 5.06 -7.31 0.11
C VAL A 60 3.54 -7.29 -0.13
N TRP A 61 2.85 -6.22 0.29
CA TRP A 61 1.40 -6.08 0.20
C TRP A 61 0.98 -5.36 -1.07
N VAL A 62 0.67 -4.07 -1.01
CA VAL A 62 0.04 -3.38 -2.15
C VAL A 62 1.04 -3.09 -3.28
N GLY A 63 2.28 -2.76 -2.95
CA GLY A 63 3.28 -2.27 -3.92
C GLY A 63 3.54 -3.24 -5.08
N PRO A 64 3.89 -4.51 -4.83
CA PRO A 64 4.20 -5.47 -5.90
C PRO A 64 3.02 -5.76 -6.82
N GLN A 65 1.83 -5.96 -6.26
CA GLN A 65 0.59 -6.23 -7.00
C GLN A 65 0.18 -5.02 -7.83
N PHE A 66 0.33 -3.81 -7.28
CA PHE A 66 0.08 -2.58 -8.03
C PHE A 66 1.11 -2.39 -9.15
N LYS A 67 2.40 -2.67 -8.90
CA LYS A 67 3.46 -2.63 -9.94
C LYS A 67 3.15 -3.61 -11.07
N GLU A 68 2.82 -4.86 -10.76
CA GLU A 68 2.47 -5.88 -11.76
C GLU A 68 1.24 -5.46 -12.58
N ALA A 69 0.18 -4.98 -11.93
CA ALA A 69 -1.01 -4.51 -12.63
C ALA A 69 -0.74 -3.27 -13.52
N LEU A 70 0.14 -2.36 -13.11
CA LEU A 70 0.57 -1.24 -13.94
C LEU A 70 1.36 -1.69 -15.17
N LEU A 71 2.27 -2.67 -15.02
CA LEU A 71 3.01 -3.25 -16.13
C LEU A 71 2.05 -3.85 -17.17
N GLU A 72 1.02 -4.57 -16.73
CA GLU A 72 -0.01 -5.16 -17.59
C GLU A 72 -0.84 -4.09 -18.32
N ASN A 73 -1.26 -3.03 -17.63
CA ASN A 73 -2.14 -2.00 -18.20
C ASN A 73 -1.41 -0.98 -19.09
N LEU A 74 -0.13 -0.72 -18.84
CA LEU A 74 0.66 0.32 -19.52
C LEU A 74 1.65 -0.25 -20.54
N GLY A 75 1.54 -1.55 -20.87
CA GLY A 75 2.37 -2.18 -21.89
C GLY A 75 3.87 -2.28 -21.52
N GLY A 76 4.19 -2.25 -20.23
CA GLY A 76 5.55 -2.44 -19.71
C GLY A 76 6.46 -1.20 -19.69
N ASP A 77 6.03 -0.06 -20.24
CA ASP A 77 6.84 1.18 -20.25
C ASP A 77 6.64 2.02 -18.97
N ILE A 78 7.04 1.43 -17.83
CA ILE A 78 6.99 2.11 -16.53
C ILE A 78 8.36 2.12 -15.85
N ALA A 79 8.59 3.16 -15.05
CA ALA A 79 9.64 3.20 -14.03
C ALA A 79 8.99 3.18 -12.65
N PHE A 80 9.08 2.07 -11.93
CA PHE A 80 8.52 1.94 -10.58
C PHE A 80 9.61 2.11 -9.50
N GLN A 81 9.34 2.93 -8.50
CA GLN A 81 10.28 3.27 -7.44
C GLN A 81 9.62 3.17 -6.07
N GLY A 82 10.33 2.60 -5.10
CA GLY A 82 9.98 2.73 -3.69
C GLY A 82 10.78 3.83 -2.98
N VAL A 83 10.23 4.42 -1.93
CA VAL A 83 10.97 5.40 -1.11
C VAL A 83 12.16 4.74 -0.39
N ASN A 84 13.35 5.33 -0.50
CA ASN A 84 14.58 4.78 0.06
C ASN A 84 14.42 4.38 1.54
N PRO A 85 14.73 3.13 1.95
CA PRO A 85 14.57 2.68 3.33
C PRO A 85 15.35 3.47 4.38
N ALA A 86 16.47 4.10 3.99
CA ALA A 86 17.24 4.98 4.87
C ALA A 86 16.50 6.29 5.19
N GLN A 87 15.63 6.76 4.28
CA GLN A 87 14.78 7.94 4.48
C GLN A 87 13.40 7.56 5.01
N TYR A 88 12.92 6.36 4.69
CA TYR A 88 11.63 5.86 5.13
C TYR A 88 11.75 4.47 5.77
N PRO A 89 12.00 4.41 7.09
CA PRO A 89 12.08 3.14 7.81
C PRO A 89 10.72 2.47 8.00
N ALA A 90 9.62 3.17 7.70
CA ALA A 90 8.24 2.69 7.84
C ALA A 90 7.92 2.17 9.25
N VAL A 91 8.13 3.01 10.27
CA VAL A 91 7.89 2.65 11.67
C VAL A 91 6.65 3.36 12.22
N LEU A 92 5.97 2.73 13.17
CA LEU A 92 4.76 3.30 13.80
C LEU A 92 5.02 4.64 14.51
N ASP A 93 6.26 4.89 14.92
CA ASP A 93 6.67 6.14 15.57
C ASP A 93 6.35 7.36 14.69
N ASP A 94 6.81 7.34 13.44
CA ASP A 94 6.53 8.39 12.46
C ASP A 94 5.01 8.56 12.21
N TYR A 95 4.23 7.48 12.20
CA TYR A 95 2.77 7.56 12.04
C TYR A 95 2.14 8.32 13.20
N ALA A 96 2.51 7.93 14.43
CA ALA A 96 1.93 8.46 15.66
C ALA A 96 2.36 9.91 15.93
N LYS A 97 3.64 10.22 15.66
CA LYS A 97 4.27 11.50 16.01
C LYS A 97 4.05 12.57 14.96
N GLU A 98 4.14 12.20 13.69
CA GLU A 98 4.29 13.14 12.57
C GLU A 98 3.07 13.15 11.65
N GLY A 99 2.04 12.35 11.96
CA GLY A 99 0.91 12.16 11.05
C GLY A 99 1.37 11.49 9.75
N GLY A 100 2.34 10.58 9.84
CA GLY A 100 3.07 9.99 8.71
C GLY A 100 4.47 10.57 8.56
N SER A 101 5.40 9.78 8.05
CA SER A 101 6.83 10.11 8.04
C SER A 101 7.16 11.36 7.21
N GLU A 102 7.73 12.38 7.86
CA GLU A 102 8.17 13.64 7.25
C GLU A 102 9.37 13.42 6.33
N SER A 103 10.32 12.57 6.74
CA SER A 103 11.48 12.19 5.94
C SER A 103 11.07 11.40 4.70
N CYS A 104 10.03 10.58 4.80
CA CYS A 104 9.42 9.87 3.68
C CYS A 104 8.81 10.81 2.64
N GLY A 105 7.95 11.75 3.07
CA GLY A 105 7.38 12.76 2.15
C GLY A 105 8.45 13.61 1.46
N THR A 106 9.50 13.98 2.21
CA THR A 106 10.66 14.71 1.66
C THR A 106 11.48 13.87 0.69
N GLY A 107 11.75 12.61 1.01
CA GLY A 107 12.50 11.69 0.14
C GLY A 107 11.77 11.40 -1.17
N LEU A 108 10.47 11.11 -1.08
CA LEU A 108 9.62 10.88 -2.24
C LEU A 108 9.59 12.11 -3.15
N ALA A 109 9.35 13.30 -2.59
CA ALA A 109 9.34 14.55 -3.36
C ALA A 109 10.67 14.79 -4.09
N LYS A 110 11.82 14.56 -3.41
CA LYS A 110 13.15 14.69 -4.03
C LYS A 110 13.34 13.75 -5.22
N THR A 111 12.94 12.48 -5.10
CA THR A 111 13.06 11.54 -6.21
C THR A 111 12.13 11.92 -7.37
N VAL A 112 10.92 12.39 -7.08
CA VAL A 112 9.99 12.91 -8.09
C VAL A 112 10.57 14.12 -8.82
N ASP A 113 11.11 15.11 -8.08
CA ASP A 113 11.75 16.30 -8.68
C ASP A 113 12.96 15.94 -9.53
N ALA A 114 13.81 15.03 -9.05
CA ALA A 114 14.98 14.57 -9.79
C ALA A 114 14.61 13.83 -11.07
N TYR A 115 13.61 12.94 -11.01
CA TYR A 115 13.14 12.22 -12.19
C TYR A 115 12.47 13.17 -13.18
N ALA A 116 11.65 14.11 -12.72
CA ALA A 116 10.98 15.08 -13.58
C ALA A 116 11.97 15.98 -14.35
N ALA A 117 13.09 16.33 -13.72
CA ALA A 117 14.17 17.07 -14.37
C ALA A 117 14.92 16.21 -15.40
N LYS A 118 15.07 14.90 -15.13
CA LYS A 118 15.76 13.95 -16.01
C LYS A 118 14.91 13.54 -17.22
N CYS A 119 13.61 13.40 -17.03
CA CYS A 119 12.66 12.84 -17.99
C CYS A 119 11.50 13.83 -18.21
N PRO A 120 11.71 14.91 -19.00
CA PRO A 120 10.76 16.01 -19.11
C PRO A 120 9.40 15.63 -19.71
N GLU A 121 9.35 14.56 -20.49
CA GLU A 121 8.14 14.05 -21.16
C GLU A 121 7.38 12.99 -20.34
N ALA A 122 7.93 12.56 -19.19
CA ALA A 122 7.31 11.49 -18.41
C ALA A 122 6.04 11.97 -17.69
N ALA A 123 5.02 11.12 -17.69
CA ALA A 123 3.89 11.25 -16.78
C ALA A 123 4.29 10.68 -15.42
N ILE A 124 4.07 11.45 -14.35
CA ILE A 124 4.42 11.03 -12.99
C ILE A 124 3.15 10.69 -12.20
N VAL A 125 3.20 9.58 -11.49
CA VAL A 125 2.21 9.16 -10.51
C VAL A 125 2.90 9.03 -9.16
N VAL A 126 2.27 9.59 -8.13
CA VAL A 126 2.68 9.35 -6.75
C VAL A 126 1.65 8.42 -6.12
N ALA A 127 2.12 7.41 -5.41
CA ALA A 127 1.24 6.44 -4.77
C ALA A 127 1.70 6.09 -3.37
N GLY A 128 0.78 5.63 -2.53
CA GLY A 128 1.13 5.10 -1.23
C GLY A 128 -0.02 4.38 -0.54
N TRP A 129 0.31 3.52 0.42
CA TRP A 129 -0.72 2.79 1.17
C TRP A 129 -0.50 2.89 2.68
N SER A 130 -1.57 2.91 3.47
CA SER A 130 -1.49 3.05 4.93
C SER A 130 -0.72 4.32 5.33
N GLN A 131 0.31 4.20 6.18
CA GLN A 131 1.25 5.28 6.48
C GLN A 131 1.91 5.87 5.21
N GLY A 132 2.17 5.07 4.18
CA GLY A 132 2.71 5.52 2.91
C GLY A 132 1.77 6.46 2.14
N ALA A 133 0.46 6.35 2.32
CA ALA A 133 -0.49 7.32 1.74
C ALA A 133 -0.26 8.73 2.32
N LEU A 134 0.02 8.83 3.63
CA LEU A 134 0.38 10.09 4.27
C LEU A 134 1.71 10.65 3.72
N CYS A 135 2.70 9.78 3.46
CA CYS A 135 3.92 10.20 2.77
C CYS A 135 3.62 10.78 1.38
N ALA A 136 2.75 10.12 0.62
CA ALA A 136 2.37 10.50 -0.72
C ALA A 136 1.69 11.88 -0.74
N HIS A 137 0.74 12.13 0.17
CA HIS A 137 0.12 13.45 0.38
C HIS A 137 1.15 14.53 0.71
N LYS A 138 2.05 14.24 1.66
CA LYS A 138 3.13 15.15 2.06
C LYS A 138 4.05 15.47 0.88
N ALA A 139 4.39 14.47 0.07
CA ALA A 139 5.28 14.63 -1.08
C ALA A 139 4.66 15.48 -2.19
N VAL A 140 3.39 15.23 -2.55
CA VAL A 140 2.68 16.02 -3.57
C VAL A 140 2.62 17.50 -3.19
N ASN A 141 2.54 17.83 -1.90
CA ASN A 141 2.58 19.20 -1.41
C ASN A 141 4.00 19.82 -1.31
N ARG A 142 5.06 19.07 -1.66
CA ARG A 142 6.47 19.49 -1.55
C ARG A 142 7.23 19.52 -2.86
N ILE A 143 6.74 18.85 -3.90
CA ILE A 143 7.41 18.82 -5.21
C ILE A 143 7.50 20.21 -5.84
N GLY A 144 8.55 20.42 -6.62
CA GLY A 144 8.77 21.64 -7.37
C GLY A 144 7.79 21.83 -8.54
N LYS A 145 7.78 23.04 -9.10
CA LYS A 145 6.88 23.43 -10.20
C LYS A 145 7.03 22.56 -11.45
N THR A 146 8.24 22.09 -11.75
CA THR A 146 8.50 21.23 -12.91
C THR A 146 7.81 19.88 -12.74
N ALA A 147 8.07 19.20 -11.61
CA ALA A 147 7.42 17.95 -11.28
C ALA A 147 5.89 18.10 -11.17
N MET A 148 5.39 19.19 -10.59
CA MET A 148 3.95 19.44 -10.48
C MET A 148 3.23 19.49 -11.84
N LYS A 149 3.90 19.91 -12.93
CA LYS A 149 3.34 19.88 -14.29
C LYS A 149 3.27 18.47 -14.88
N GLN A 150 4.20 17.61 -14.47
CA GLN A 150 4.30 16.21 -14.93
C GLN A 150 3.48 15.26 -14.07
N LEU A 151 3.22 15.61 -12.80
CA LEU A 151 2.37 14.84 -11.90
C LEU A 151 0.94 14.81 -12.44
N LYS A 152 0.45 13.60 -12.74
CA LYS A 152 -0.91 13.36 -13.26
C LYS A 152 -1.85 12.87 -12.18
N ALA A 153 -1.36 12.01 -11.30
CA ALA A 153 -2.21 11.34 -10.34
C ALA A 153 -1.55 11.13 -8.97
N LEU A 154 -2.39 11.17 -7.94
CA LEU A 154 -2.14 10.64 -6.61
C LEU A 154 -3.08 9.43 -6.40
N VAL A 155 -2.50 8.27 -6.09
CA VAL A 155 -3.24 7.04 -5.79
C VAL A 155 -2.95 6.60 -4.37
N THR A 156 -3.98 6.45 -3.54
CA THR A 156 -3.81 5.96 -2.18
C THR A 156 -4.65 4.73 -1.90
N PHE A 157 -4.18 3.88 -0.99
CA PHE A 157 -4.91 2.70 -0.50
C PHE A 157 -4.94 2.71 1.03
N GLY A 158 -6.10 2.50 1.63
CA GLY A 158 -6.23 2.54 3.10
C GLY A 158 -5.77 3.88 3.67
N ASP A 159 -6.12 4.98 3.01
CA ASP A 159 -5.57 6.32 3.26
C ASP A 159 -6.09 6.98 4.56
N PRO A 160 -5.24 7.19 5.58
CA PRO A 160 -5.64 7.80 6.84
C PRO A 160 -5.57 9.34 6.84
N ASN A 161 -5.41 10.00 5.68
CA ASN A 161 -5.21 11.45 5.61
C ASN A 161 -6.35 12.24 6.24
N GLU A 162 -7.61 11.87 6.00
CA GLU A 162 -8.78 12.61 6.53
C GLU A 162 -8.85 12.59 8.07
N ILE A 163 -8.36 11.52 8.70
CA ILE A 163 -8.27 11.39 10.17
C ILE A 163 -6.88 11.78 10.72
N SER A 164 -6.04 12.36 9.87
CA SER A 164 -4.68 12.83 10.18
C SER A 164 -4.54 14.32 9.97
N ASP A 165 -3.59 14.74 9.12
CA ASP A 165 -3.31 16.14 8.84
C ASP A 165 -4.29 16.73 7.82
N ASN A 166 -5.13 15.89 7.20
CA ASN A 166 -6.11 16.25 6.18
C ASN A 166 -5.51 17.14 5.08
N LEU A 167 -4.34 16.74 4.58
CA LEU A 167 -3.62 17.49 3.56
C LEU A 167 -4.45 17.52 2.27
N SER A 168 -4.62 18.73 1.72
CA SER A 168 -5.31 18.91 0.45
C SER A 168 -4.45 18.37 -0.70
N VAL A 169 -5.12 17.78 -1.69
CA VAL A 169 -4.50 17.46 -2.97
C VAL A 169 -4.69 18.66 -3.91
N PRO A 170 -3.64 19.13 -4.61
CA PRO A 170 -3.79 20.21 -5.59
C PRO A 170 -4.83 19.85 -6.65
N SER A 171 -5.72 20.79 -6.98
CA SER A 171 -6.85 20.56 -7.89
C SER A 171 -6.46 20.18 -9.32
N SER A 172 -5.20 20.41 -9.70
CA SER A 172 -4.64 19.99 -10.99
C SER A 172 -4.31 18.50 -11.05
N ILE A 173 -4.37 17.78 -9.93
CA ILE A 173 -3.97 16.37 -9.82
C ILE A 173 -5.20 15.51 -9.66
N SER A 174 -5.33 14.47 -10.50
CA SER A 174 -6.35 13.45 -10.31
C SER A 174 -6.06 12.67 -9.03
N PHE A 175 -7.03 12.56 -8.12
CA PHE A 175 -6.87 11.87 -6.85
C PHE A 175 -7.89 10.75 -6.68
N LYS A 176 -7.42 9.56 -6.32
CA LYS A 176 -8.28 8.44 -5.94
C LYS A 176 -7.74 7.74 -4.68
N ASN A 177 -8.58 7.71 -3.65
CA ASN A 177 -8.41 6.85 -2.47
C ASN A 177 -9.19 5.55 -2.69
N TRP A 178 -8.49 4.43 -2.63
CA TRP A 178 -9.06 3.09 -2.64
C TRP A 178 -9.23 2.62 -1.20
N CYS A 179 -10.49 2.50 -0.77
CA CYS A 179 -10.86 2.15 0.59
C CYS A 179 -11.92 1.05 0.60
N VAL A 180 -11.88 0.17 1.60
CA VAL A 180 -12.92 -0.83 1.85
C VAL A 180 -14.05 -0.18 2.66
N ASP A 181 -14.98 0.51 1.97
CA ASP A 181 -16.02 1.33 2.61
C ASP A 181 -17.35 0.60 2.89
N ASP A 182 -17.79 -0.28 1.99
CA ASP A 182 -19.17 -0.80 1.96
C ASP A 182 -19.27 -2.26 2.40
N THR A 183 -18.69 -2.59 3.56
CA THR A 183 -18.80 -3.93 4.14
C THR A 183 -19.25 -3.91 5.61
N VAL A 184 -19.63 -5.07 6.14
CA VAL A 184 -19.91 -5.25 7.58
C VAL A 184 -18.71 -4.97 8.48
N SER A 185 -17.49 -4.87 7.92
CA SER A 185 -16.26 -4.52 8.62
C SER A 185 -15.41 -3.64 7.71
N PRO A 186 -15.67 -2.31 7.64
CA PRO A 186 -14.93 -1.40 6.76
C PRO A 186 -13.47 -1.24 7.21
N ASP A 187 -12.63 -0.62 6.37
CA ASP A 187 -11.34 -0.11 6.80
C ASP A 187 -11.52 1.26 7.47
N PRO A 188 -11.49 1.33 8.82
CA PRO A 188 -11.80 2.56 9.53
C PRO A 188 -10.70 3.60 9.36
N LEU A 189 -9.53 3.29 8.79
CA LEU A 189 -8.53 4.32 8.52
C LEU A 189 -8.96 5.28 7.41
N CYS A 190 -9.73 4.83 6.43
CA CYS A 190 -10.10 5.62 5.26
C CYS A 190 -11.60 5.84 5.08
N THR A 191 -12.44 5.09 5.79
CA THR A 191 -13.90 5.22 5.68
C THR A 191 -14.43 6.48 6.37
N LYS A 192 -15.24 7.24 5.62
CA LYS A 192 -15.86 8.52 6.02
C LYS A 192 -16.96 8.40 7.05
N THR A 193 -17.67 7.28 7.04
CA THR A 193 -18.81 7.05 7.93
C THR A 193 -18.87 5.57 8.24
N LEU A 194 -18.85 5.22 9.53
CA LEU A 194 -19.04 3.84 9.99
C LEU A 194 -20.53 3.46 9.88
N THR A 195 -21.10 3.60 8.69
CA THR A 195 -22.54 3.48 8.35
C THR A 195 -23.07 2.07 8.52
N SER A 196 -22.19 1.07 8.60
CA SER A 196 -22.53 -0.34 8.78
C SER A 196 -22.94 -0.71 10.23
N GLY A 197 -23.03 0.26 11.14
CA GLY A 197 -23.34 0.01 12.55
C GLY A 197 -22.12 -0.43 13.38
N PHE A 198 -20.93 -0.34 12.79
CA PHE A 198 -19.66 -0.57 13.47
C PHE A 198 -19.47 0.45 14.59
N LYS A 199 -19.42 -0.04 15.84
CA LYS A 199 -19.25 0.80 17.03
C LYS A 199 -17.78 0.92 17.38
N LEU A 200 -17.28 2.15 17.43
CA LEU A 200 -15.97 2.45 17.99
C LEU A 200 -15.90 1.93 19.44
N PRO A 201 -14.76 1.32 19.84
CA PRO A 201 -14.60 0.80 21.19
C PRO A 201 -14.66 1.96 22.19
N ARG A 202 -15.40 1.75 23.28
CA ARG A 202 -15.56 2.72 24.39
C ARG A 202 -14.72 2.35 25.60
N THR A 203 -14.21 1.12 25.66
CA THR A 203 -13.35 0.64 26.74
C THR A 203 -12.00 0.14 26.20
N LEU A 204 -10.99 0.09 27.08
CA LEU A 204 -9.68 -0.49 26.75
C LEU A 204 -9.78 -1.98 26.43
N GLU A 205 -10.71 -2.72 27.05
CA GLU A 205 -10.95 -4.13 26.77
C GLU A 205 -11.57 -4.34 25.38
N GLU A 206 -12.58 -3.54 25.02
CA GLU A 206 -13.15 -3.54 23.67
C GLU A 206 -12.09 -3.19 22.62
N LEU A 207 -11.25 -2.18 22.90
CA LEU A 207 -10.14 -1.83 22.04
C LEU A 207 -9.12 -2.96 21.92
N GLN A 208 -8.80 -3.62 23.03
CA GLN A 208 -7.89 -4.74 23.06
C GLN A 208 -8.42 -5.89 22.20
N ASN A 209 -9.70 -6.22 22.30
CA ASN A 209 -10.31 -7.26 21.47
C ASN A 209 -10.39 -6.83 19.99
N LEU A 210 -10.71 -5.56 19.73
CA LEU A 210 -10.85 -5.03 18.38
C LEU A 210 -9.53 -4.84 17.65
N ILE A 211 -8.42 -4.69 18.36
CA ILE A 211 -7.08 -4.58 17.76
C ILE A 211 -6.36 -5.92 17.81
N LEU A 212 -6.29 -6.59 18.96
CA LEU A 212 -5.45 -7.79 19.10
C LEU A 212 -6.00 -9.02 18.40
N GLU A 213 -7.31 -9.25 18.38
CA GLU A 213 -7.88 -10.42 17.70
C GLU A 213 -7.67 -10.36 16.18
N PRO A 214 -7.98 -9.24 15.49
CA PRO A 214 -7.59 -9.05 14.10
C PRO A 214 -6.12 -9.32 13.79
N LEU A 215 -5.22 -8.82 14.63
CA LEU A 215 -3.78 -9.00 14.43
C LEU A 215 -3.35 -10.46 14.54
N ARG A 216 -4.06 -11.30 15.30
CA ARG A 216 -3.83 -12.75 15.35
C ARG A 216 -4.26 -13.45 14.07
N THR A 217 -5.33 -12.98 13.44
CA THR A 217 -5.86 -13.55 12.19
C THR A 217 -5.21 -13.01 10.92
N LEU A 218 -4.30 -12.03 11.02
CA LEU A 218 -3.61 -11.46 9.86
C LEU A 218 -2.95 -12.47 8.92
N PRO A 219 -2.30 -13.56 9.41
CA PRO A 219 -1.74 -14.57 8.52
C PRO A 219 -2.78 -15.21 7.57
N ASP A 220 -4.06 -15.22 7.93
CA ASP A 220 -5.14 -15.80 7.09
C ASP A 220 -5.44 -14.95 5.85
N PHE A 221 -5.04 -13.68 5.85
CA PHE A 221 -5.22 -12.74 4.73
C PHE A 221 -3.97 -12.62 3.85
N ALA A 222 -2.85 -13.21 4.29
CA ALA A 222 -1.63 -13.25 3.53
C ALA A 222 -1.74 -14.27 2.38
N THR A 223 -1.37 -13.83 1.19
CA THR A 223 -1.22 -14.69 0.03
C THR A 223 0.26 -14.91 -0.25
N GLY A 224 0.72 -16.15 -0.12
CA GLY A 224 2.12 -16.52 -0.39
C GLY A 224 3.06 -16.37 0.81
N VAL A 225 4.30 -16.82 0.61
CA VAL A 225 5.27 -17.05 1.70
C VAL A 225 5.74 -15.74 2.35
N GLU A 226 6.08 -14.72 1.55
CA GLU A 226 6.61 -13.46 2.07
C GLU A 226 5.57 -12.62 2.82
N GLN A 227 4.33 -12.57 2.32
CA GLN A 227 3.23 -11.93 3.06
C GLN A 227 2.97 -12.65 4.38
N THR A 228 2.99 -13.98 4.39
CA THR A 228 2.79 -14.79 5.61
C THR A 228 3.88 -14.51 6.64
N LYS A 229 5.14 -14.48 6.21
CA LYS A 229 6.29 -14.16 7.05
C LYS A 229 6.22 -12.74 7.59
N GLN A 230 5.81 -11.77 6.77
CA GLN A 230 5.65 -10.39 7.22
C GLN A 230 4.48 -10.25 8.21
N ALA A 231 3.34 -10.91 7.95
CA ALA A 231 2.18 -10.93 8.85
C ALA A 231 2.55 -11.51 10.22
N ALA A 232 3.27 -12.63 10.26
CA ALA A 232 3.75 -13.23 11.50
C ALA A 232 4.70 -12.29 12.28
N GLY A 233 5.55 -11.55 11.56
CA GLY A 233 6.45 -10.55 12.15
C GLY A 233 5.77 -9.23 12.56
N LEU A 234 4.53 -8.99 12.12
CA LEU A 234 3.83 -7.72 12.35
C LEU A 234 3.35 -7.58 13.78
N LEU A 235 2.77 -8.64 14.37
CA LEU A 235 2.27 -8.62 15.75
C LEU A 235 3.34 -8.18 16.78
N PRO A 236 4.54 -8.78 16.86
CA PRO A 236 5.56 -8.34 17.81
C PRO A 236 6.07 -6.91 17.52
N LYS A 237 6.17 -6.52 16.24
CA LYS A 237 6.55 -5.15 15.85
C LYS A 237 5.49 -4.13 16.28
N MET A 238 4.21 -4.46 16.12
CA MET A 238 3.09 -3.63 16.55
C MET A 238 3.05 -3.49 18.06
N ILE A 239 3.18 -4.58 18.82
CA ILE A 239 3.24 -4.50 20.29
C ILE A 239 4.37 -3.58 20.74
N LYS A 240 5.59 -3.77 20.21
CA LYS A 240 6.74 -2.91 20.52
C LYS A 240 6.50 -1.45 20.11
N GLY A 241 5.89 -1.24 18.95
CA GLY A 241 5.52 0.08 18.45
C GLY A 241 4.52 0.77 19.38
N LEU A 242 3.43 0.09 19.73
CA LEU A 242 2.37 0.60 20.60
C LEU A 242 2.90 0.99 21.98
N VAL A 243 3.83 0.22 22.55
CA VAL A 243 4.49 0.60 23.82
C VAL A 243 5.22 1.93 23.67
N LYS A 244 6.02 2.09 22.61
CA LYS A 244 6.76 3.34 22.34
C LYS A 244 5.85 4.53 22.03
N THR A 245 4.73 4.29 21.37
CA THR A 245 3.80 5.33 20.95
C THR A 245 2.63 5.52 21.91
N SER A 246 2.64 4.84 23.07
CA SER A 246 1.56 4.89 24.05
C SER A 246 1.17 6.31 24.52
N PRO A 247 2.08 7.30 24.66
CA PRO A 247 1.67 8.66 24.99
C PRO A 247 0.83 9.32 23.89
N TYR A 248 1.13 9.03 22.62
CA TYR A 248 0.40 9.55 21.46
C TYR A 248 -0.96 8.87 21.32
N PHE A 249 -1.00 7.56 21.53
CA PHE A 249 -2.25 6.81 21.61
C PHE A 249 -3.18 7.38 22.69
N LEU A 250 -2.68 7.59 23.91
CA LEU A 250 -3.48 8.16 24.99
C LEU A 250 -3.95 9.59 24.66
N ALA A 251 -3.09 10.41 24.06
CA ALA A 251 -3.47 11.74 23.61
C ALA A 251 -4.58 11.70 22.54
N ASP A 252 -4.56 10.72 21.64
CA ASP A 252 -5.61 10.52 20.64
C ASP A 252 -6.92 10.03 21.26
N VAL A 253 -6.87 9.12 22.22
CA VAL A 253 -8.05 8.69 23.00
C VAL A 253 -8.71 9.89 23.67
N LEU A 254 -7.95 10.74 24.36
CA LEU A 254 -8.47 11.93 25.03
C LEU A 254 -9.08 12.96 24.06
N LYS A 255 -8.66 12.94 22.79
CA LYS A 255 -9.19 13.80 21.73
C LYS A 255 -10.29 13.13 20.89
N GLY A 256 -10.71 11.91 21.25
CA GLY A 256 -11.70 11.15 20.48
C GLY A 256 -11.20 10.65 19.11
N ARG A 257 -9.88 10.64 18.88
CA ARG A 257 -9.24 10.25 17.61
C ARG A 257 -8.82 8.77 17.59
N VAL A 258 -9.55 7.91 18.28
CA VAL A 258 -9.24 6.47 18.40
C VAL A 258 -9.21 5.76 17.04
N GLN A 259 -9.96 6.26 16.06
CA GLN A 259 -10.02 5.73 14.69
C GLN A 259 -8.64 5.59 14.03
N ARG A 260 -7.69 6.49 14.34
CA ARG A 260 -6.30 6.44 13.86
C ARG A 260 -5.54 5.16 14.23
N TRP A 261 -6.02 4.45 15.25
CA TRP A 261 -5.35 3.28 15.80
C TRP A 261 -6.04 1.96 15.41
N MET A 262 -7.08 2.04 14.59
CA MET A 262 -7.94 0.92 14.26
C MET A 262 -7.49 0.26 12.98
N VAL A 263 -6.46 -0.56 13.07
CA VAL A 263 -6.01 -1.36 11.93
C VAL A 263 -6.71 -2.72 11.97
N LEU A 264 -7.76 -2.87 11.15
CA LEU A 264 -8.56 -4.10 11.02
C LEU A 264 -8.04 -4.96 9.85
N PRO A 265 -8.45 -6.24 9.72
CA PRO A 265 -7.93 -7.11 8.67
C PRO A 265 -8.23 -6.59 7.25
N GLN A 266 -9.34 -5.84 7.08
CA GLN A 266 -9.71 -5.22 5.81
C GLN A 266 -8.71 -4.16 5.34
N HIS A 267 -7.85 -3.65 6.23
CA HIS A 267 -6.76 -2.77 5.84
C HIS A 267 -5.65 -3.48 5.04
N PHE A 268 -5.60 -4.82 5.06
CA PHE A 268 -4.53 -5.60 4.43
C PHE A 268 -4.94 -6.30 3.13
N ILE A 269 -6.22 -6.22 2.75
CA ILE A 269 -6.73 -6.97 1.59
C ILE A 269 -6.59 -6.25 0.25
N TYR A 270 -6.12 -4.99 0.23
CA TYR A 270 -6.00 -4.17 -0.99
C TYR A 270 -5.18 -4.81 -2.12
N ALA A 271 -4.18 -5.62 -1.75
CA ALA A 271 -3.37 -6.35 -2.72
C ALA A 271 -4.17 -7.47 -3.42
N ASN A 272 -5.15 -8.05 -2.74
CA ASN A 272 -5.76 -9.33 -3.09
C ASN A 272 -7.26 -9.24 -3.40
N ASN A 273 -7.91 -8.10 -3.11
CA ASN A 273 -9.34 -7.89 -3.32
C ASN A 273 -9.68 -7.30 -4.71
N GLY A 274 -8.70 -7.12 -5.58
CA GLY A 274 -8.86 -6.54 -6.92
C GLY A 274 -8.59 -5.03 -7.01
N MET A 275 -8.58 -4.29 -5.89
CA MET A 275 -8.41 -2.83 -5.92
C MET A 275 -7.05 -2.40 -6.49
N ALA A 276 -5.97 -3.15 -6.31
CA ALA A 276 -4.70 -2.86 -6.96
C ALA A 276 -4.80 -2.89 -8.50
N LYS A 277 -5.62 -3.78 -9.06
CA LYS A 277 -5.86 -3.87 -10.52
C LYS A 277 -6.75 -2.73 -11.01
N GLU A 278 -7.83 -2.44 -10.29
CA GLU A 278 -8.72 -1.31 -10.59
C GLU A 278 -7.97 0.03 -10.51
N ALA A 279 -7.07 0.18 -9.55
CA ALA A 279 -6.19 1.33 -9.42
C ALA A 279 -5.26 1.48 -10.63
N ALA A 280 -4.65 0.40 -11.11
CA ALA A 280 -3.79 0.43 -12.29
C ALA A 280 -4.58 0.82 -13.56
N GLN A 281 -5.78 0.27 -13.74
CA GLN A 281 -6.69 0.65 -14.83
C GLN A 281 -7.08 2.13 -14.76
N TRP A 282 -7.39 2.63 -13.56
CA TRP A 282 -7.72 4.03 -13.36
C TRP A 282 -6.52 4.94 -13.67
N VAL A 283 -5.31 4.56 -13.25
CA VAL A 283 -4.06 5.27 -13.58
C VAL A 283 -3.84 5.34 -15.08
N ALA A 284 -4.07 4.25 -15.82
CA ALA A 284 -3.94 4.24 -17.27
C ALA A 284 -4.87 5.24 -17.98
N GLY A 285 -5.99 5.62 -17.35
CA GLY A 285 -6.86 6.68 -17.84
C GLY A 285 -6.40 8.11 -17.48
N GLN A 286 -5.36 8.28 -16.65
CA GLN A 286 -4.83 9.59 -16.24
C GLN A 286 -3.54 10.00 -16.95
N VAL A 287 -2.82 9.03 -17.54
CA VAL A 287 -1.48 9.20 -18.12
C VAL A 287 -1.48 9.08 -19.64
#